data_AF-A0A397EZS2-F1
#
_entry.id   AF-A0A397EZS2-F1
#
_cell.length_a   1.000
_cell.length_b   1.000
_cell.length_c   1.000
_cell.angle_alpha   90.00
_cell.angle_beta   90.00
_cell.angle_gamma   90.00
#
_symmetry.space_group_name_H-M   'P 1'
#
loop_
_entity.id
_entity.type
_entity.pdbx_description
1 polymer ?
#
loop_
_entity_poly.entity_id
_entity_poly.type
_entity_poly.pdbx_seq_one_letter_code
_entity_poly.pdbx_strand_id
1 'polypeptide(L)'
;DSLFAGEVDVMALPVMDTAQLPLTLRSTLLPHQLQALQWIQLKETPSFVQSNASVQLWQRHDHQAKPYYVHQATHTEQDTMPDLCRGGILADDMGLGKTLTMLTWILASQKPNCRKATLIVCPLSVVRNWQQQAMDHFEPNAFRVLVHHDKTRLSNNNAAHAYDIVLTTYGTLALEAQKEGPLRQTAWDRVILDEGHLIKNKNSHMFKAAVQLHATAGRWVLSGTPITNKIDDLAALMAFLRYKPFDDQYWWTRSIGRYDIYI
;
A
#
# COMPACT_ATOMS: atom_id res chain seq x y z
N ASP A 1 -28.68 -8.04 2.41
CA ASP A 1 -28.02 -9.14 3.16
C ASP A 1 -26.74 -9.71 2.54
N SER A 2 -26.25 -9.22 1.38
CA SER A 2 -25.08 -9.82 0.69
C SER A 2 -23.80 -8.96 0.70
N LEU A 3 -23.66 -7.99 1.61
CA LEU A 3 -22.43 -7.19 1.75
C LEU A 3 -21.42 -7.79 2.75
N PHE A 4 -21.72 -8.95 3.35
CA PHE A 4 -20.71 -9.72 4.06
C PHE A 4 -19.70 -10.25 3.04
N ALA A 5 -18.61 -9.52 2.85
CA ALA A 5 -17.36 -10.13 2.43
C ALA A 5 -17.15 -11.30 3.41
N GLY A 6 -17.28 -12.54 2.93
CA GLY A 6 -17.15 -13.72 3.79
C GLY A 6 -15.92 -13.56 4.66
N GLU A 7 -16.05 -13.81 5.96
CA GLU A 7 -14.92 -13.79 6.90
C GLU A 7 -13.83 -14.69 6.32
N VAL A 8 -12.82 -14.06 5.72
CA VAL A 8 -11.62 -14.77 5.31
C VAL A 8 -10.94 -15.11 6.62
N ASP A 9 -10.91 -16.39 6.97
CA ASP A 9 -10.14 -16.85 8.12
C ASP A 9 -8.67 -16.53 7.86
N VAL A 10 -8.19 -15.45 8.48
CA VAL A 10 -6.83 -14.94 8.33
C VAL A 10 -5.82 -16.00 8.79
N MET A 11 -6.20 -16.86 9.74
CA MET A 11 -5.35 -17.94 10.25
C MET A 11 -5.24 -19.09 9.24
N ALA A 12 -6.21 -19.24 8.34
CA ALA A 12 -6.20 -20.22 7.26
C ALA A 12 -5.56 -19.71 5.96
N LEU A 13 -5.04 -18.47 5.95
CA LEU A 13 -4.34 -17.95 4.77
C LEU A 13 -3.12 -18.81 4.45
N PRO A 14 -2.87 -19.08 3.15
CA PRO A 14 -1.68 -19.79 2.74
C PRO A 14 -0.42 -19.04 3.19
N VAL A 15 0.59 -19.79 3.61
CA VAL A 15 1.92 -19.27 3.91
C VAL A 15 2.73 -19.13 2.62
N MET A 16 3.54 -18.09 2.52
CA MET A 16 4.50 -17.96 1.44
C MET A 16 5.55 -19.07 1.57
N ASP A 17 5.86 -19.72 0.44
CA ASP A 17 6.94 -20.70 0.36
C ASP A 17 8.27 -20.02 0.72
N THR A 18 9.02 -20.63 1.64
CA THR A 18 10.32 -20.11 2.09
C THR A 18 11.34 -20.04 0.96
N ALA A 19 11.17 -20.84 -0.11
CA ALA A 19 11.99 -20.76 -1.32
C ALA A 19 11.83 -19.42 -2.08
N GLN A 20 10.75 -18.68 -1.85
CA GLN A 20 10.53 -17.35 -2.44
C GLN A 20 11.15 -16.21 -1.63
N LEU A 21 11.67 -16.50 -0.43
CA LEU A 21 12.28 -15.48 0.42
C LEU A 21 13.65 -15.04 -0.11
N PRO A 22 14.07 -13.80 0.17
CA PRO A 22 15.39 -13.32 -0.23
C PRO A 22 16.49 -14.16 0.41
N LEU A 23 17.44 -14.62 -0.39
CA LEU A 23 18.61 -15.37 0.11
C LEU A 23 19.47 -14.55 1.08
N THR A 24 19.35 -13.22 1.03
CA THR A 24 20.04 -12.29 1.93
C THR A 24 19.33 -12.06 3.26
N LEU A 25 18.15 -12.65 3.49
CA LEU A 25 17.45 -12.57 4.75
C LEU A 25 18.12 -13.51 5.78
N ARG A 26 18.62 -12.93 6.88
CA ARG A 26 19.30 -13.66 7.97
C ARG A 26 18.35 -14.21 9.02
N SER A 27 17.23 -13.52 9.21
CA SER A 27 16.27 -13.88 10.26
C SER A 27 15.21 -14.83 9.75
N THR A 28 14.82 -15.78 10.60
CA THR A 28 13.68 -16.65 10.33
C THR A 28 12.38 -15.91 10.59
N LEU A 29 11.50 -15.86 9.59
CA LEU A 29 10.18 -15.23 9.74
C LEU A 29 9.23 -16.13 10.53
N LEU A 30 8.37 -15.49 11.32
CA LEU A 30 7.29 -16.15 12.04
C LEU A 30 6.18 -16.58 11.05
N PRO A 31 5.37 -17.62 11.37
CA PRO A 31 4.32 -18.11 10.48
C PRO A 31 3.35 -17.02 10.02
N HIS A 32 2.93 -16.12 10.92
CA HIS A 32 2.02 -15.01 10.58
C HIS A 32 2.67 -14.00 9.62
N GLN A 33 4.00 -13.84 9.68
CA GLN A 33 4.73 -12.98 8.73
C GLN A 33 4.78 -13.62 7.34
N LEU A 34 4.92 -14.95 7.25
CA LEU A 34 4.84 -15.68 5.98
C LEU A 34 3.44 -15.61 5.36
N GLN A 35 2.38 -15.68 6.19
CA GLN A 35 1.00 -15.45 5.73
C GLN A 35 0.81 -14.01 5.25
N ALA A 36 1.33 -13.03 5.99
CA ALA A 36 1.28 -11.63 5.60
C ALA A 36 2.00 -11.39 4.26
N LEU A 37 3.16 -12.01 4.03
CA LEU A 37 3.87 -11.94 2.74
C LEU A 37 3.04 -12.51 1.59
N GLN A 38 2.44 -13.69 1.79
CA GLN A 38 1.56 -14.30 0.77
C GLN A 38 0.36 -13.41 0.46
N TRP A 39 -0.24 -12.82 1.50
CA TRP A 39 -1.33 -11.88 1.36
C TRP A 39 -0.91 -10.60 0.61
N ILE A 40 0.26 -10.03 0.96
CA ILE A 40 0.83 -8.86 0.28
C ILE A 40 1.02 -9.15 -1.23
N GLN A 41 1.59 -10.30 -1.58
CA GLN A 41 1.76 -10.72 -2.97
C GLN A 41 0.43 -10.73 -3.72
N LEU A 42 -0.60 -11.35 -3.14
CA LEU A 42 -1.94 -11.43 -3.75
C LEU A 42 -2.57 -10.04 -3.93
N LYS A 43 -2.35 -9.11 -3.00
CA LYS A 43 -2.90 -7.75 -3.07
C LYS A 43 -2.20 -6.84 -4.08
N GLU A 44 -0.96 -7.11 -4.48
CA GLU A 44 -0.27 -6.35 -5.54
C GLU A 44 -0.63 -6.79 -6.96
N THR A 45 -1.15 -8.01 -7.08
CA THR A 45 -1.61 -8.59 -8.35
C THR A 45 -3.09 -9.00 -8.29
N PRO A 46 -4.02 -8.06 -7.99
CA PRO A 46 -5.44 -8.37 -7.97
C PRO A 46 -5.88 -8.75 -9.39
N SER A 47 -6.63 -9.85 -9.49
CA SER A 47 -7.14 -10.34 -10.78
C SER A 47 -8.45 -11.09 -10.59
N PHE A 48 -9.29 -11.08 -11.63
CA PHE A 48 -10.52 -11.86 -11.69
C PHE A 48 -10.18 -13.32 -12.06
N VAL A 49 -9.66 -14.09 -11.10
CA VAL A 49 -9.17 -15.47 -11.32
C VAL A 49 -10.31 -16.44 -11.62
N GLN A 50 -11.51 -16.21 -11.06
CA GLN A 50 -12.66 -17.10 -11.20
C GLN A 50 -13.89 -16.31 -11.70
N SER A 51 -14.64 -16.90 -12.64
CA SER A 51 -15.97 -16.41 -13.02
C SER A 51 -16.88 -16.41 -11.78
N ASN A 52 -17.52 -15.29 -11.48
CA ASN A 52 -18.46 -15.06 -10.37
C ASN A 52 -17.88 -14.74 -8.98
N ALA A 53 -16.56 -14.75 -8.77
CA ALA A 53 -15.97 -14.25 -7.52
C ALA A 53 -15.85 -12.71 -7.57
N SER A 54 -16.21 -12.02 -6.47
CA SER A 54 -16.01 -10.58 -6.38
C SER A 54 -14.56 -10.26 -5.99
N VAL A 55 -13.98 -9.28 -6.68
CA VAL A 55 -12.64 -8.75 -6.40
C VAL A 55 -12.80 -7.27 -6.11
N GLN A 56 -12.52 -6.86 -4.87
CA GLN A 56 -12.68 -5.46 -4.46
C GLN A 56 -14.10 -4.93 -4.71
N LEU A 57 -15.12 -5.76 -4.43
CA LEU A 57 -16.54 -5.48 -4.70
C LEU A 57 -16.91 -5.37 -6.18
N TRP A 58 -15.96 -5.56 -7.10
CA TRP A 58 -16.27 -5.71 -8.51
C TRP A 58 -16.55 -7.17 -8.83
N GLN A 59 -17.62 -7.41 -9.57
CA GLN A 59 -17.95 -8.72 -10.09
C GLN A 59 -17.92 -8.66 -11.61
N ARG A 60 -17.21 -9.61 -12.22
CA ARG A 60 -17.22 -9.79 -13.67
C ARG A 60 -18.44 -10.62 -14.06
N HIS A 61 -19.15 -10.15 -15.06
CA HIS A 61 -20.23 -10.84 -15.74
C HIS A 61 -19.91 -10.92 -17.24
N ASP A 62 -20.51 -11.87 -17.95
CA ASP A 62 -20.38 -11.98 -19.40
C ASP A 62 -21.79 -11.95 -20.01
N HIS A 63 -22.02 -11.06 -20.98
CA HIS A 63 -23.25 -11.01 -21.77
C HIS A 63 -22.90 -11.18 -23.25
N GLN A 64 -23.44 -12.22 -23.90
CA GLN A 64 -23.13 -12.54 -25.31
C GLN A 64 -21.61 -12.58 -25.60
N ALA A 65 -20.84 -13.19 -24.69
CA ALA A 65 -19.38 -13.25 -24.72
C ALA A 65 -18.63 -11.90 -24.63
N LYS A 66 -19.33 -10.79 -24.36
CA LYS A 66 -18.72 -9.50 -23.99
C LYS A 66 -18.69 -9.37 -22.45
N PRO A 67 -17.52 -9.23 -21.83
CA PRO A 67 -17.44 -9.02 -20.38
C PRO A 67 -17.95 -7.62 -20.02
N TYR A 68 -18.66 -7.53 -18.89
CA TYR A 68 -18.99 -6.28 -18.21
C TYR A 68 -18.80 -6.45 -16.71
N TYR A 69 -18.60 -5.35 -16.01
CA TYR A 69 -18.23 -5.34 -14.59
C TYR A 69 -19.25 -4.56 -13.79
N VAL A 70 -19.73 -5.16 -12.71
CA VAL A 70 -20.71 -4.55 -11.81
C VAL A 70 -20.05 -4.33 -10.46
N HIS A 71 -20.11 -3.10 -9.95
CA HIS A 71 -19.66 -2.81 -8.59
C HIS A 71 -20.81 -3.07 -7.60
N GLN A 72 -20.61 -4.03 -6.70
CA GLN A 72 -21.65 -4.58 -5.84
C GLN A 72 -22.22 -3.56 -4.83
N ALA A 73 -21.44 -2.58 -4.39
CA ALA A 73 -21.90 -1.60 -3.41
C ALA A 73 -22.56 -0.36 -4.02
N THR A 74 -22.20 0.02 -5.25
CA THR A 74 -22.77 1.21 -5.92
C THR A 74 -23.79 0.85 -7.00
N HIS A 75 -23.88 -0.44 -7.37
CA HIS A 75 -24.70 -0.96 -8.46
C HIS A 75 -24.41 -0.28 -9.81
N THR A 76 -23.18 0.21 -10.00
CA THR A 76 -22.72 0.80 -11.26
C THR A 76 -22.11 -0.27 -12.15
N GLU A 77 -22.35 -0.15 -13.45
CA GLU A 77 -21.84 -1.07 -14.46
C GLU A 77 -20.85 -0.39 -15.40
N GLN A 78 -19.89 -1.14 -15.92
CA GLN A 78 -18.96 -0.67 -16.95
C GLN A 78 -18.52 -1.79 -17.87
N ASP A 79 -18.27 -1.44 -19.14
CA ASP A 79 -17.79 -2.37 -20.17
C ASP A 79 -16.28 -2.65 -20.09
N THR A 80 -15.52 -1.74 -19.46
CA THR A 80 -14.06 -1.83 -19.36
C THR A 80 -13.64 -2.46 -18.03
N MET A 81 -12.48 -3.12 -18.02
CA MET A 81 -11.93 -3.67 -16.77
C MET A 81 -11.68 -2.55 -15.76
N PRO A 82 -12.18 -2.66 -14.51
CA PRO A 82 -11.93 -1.65 -13.49
C PRO A 82 -10.46 -1.59 -13.13
N ASP A 83 -9.98 -0.38 -12.84
CA ASP A 83 -8.67 -0.20 -12.22
C ASP A 83 -8.75 -0.72 -10.78
N LEU A 84 -8.18 -1.90 -10.55
CA LEU A 84 -8.11 -2.49 -9.23
C LEU A 84 -7.00 -1.86 -8.40
N CYS A 85 -7.30 -1.58 -7.14
CA CYS A 85 -6.31 -1.12 -6.15
C CYS A 85 -5.22 -2.17 -5.98
N ARG A 86 -3.95 -1.78 -6.10
CA ARG A 86 -2.81 -2.66 -5.83
C ARG A 86 -2.20 -2.29 -4.48
N GLY A 87 -2.13 -3.27 -3.59
CA GLY A 87 -1.73 -3.08 -2.20
C GLY A 87 -2.93 -2.98 -1.26
N GLY A 88 -2.76 -2.33 -0.11
CA GLY A 88 -3.78 -2.29 0.93
C GLY A 88 -3.28 -1.71 2.26
N ILE A 89 -3.99 -2.07 3.34
CA ILE A 89 -3.67 -1.66 4.71
C ILE A 89 -3.19 -2.89 5.48
N LEU A 90 -1.96 -2.85 5.99
CA LEU A 90 -1.47 -3.83 6.95
C LEU A 90 -1.66 -3.27 8.36
N ALA A 91 -2.72 -3.74 9.01
CA ALA A 91 -3.23 -3.21 10.26
C ALA A 91 -2.91 -4.09 11.49
N ASP A 92 -1.81 -4.85 11.44
CA ASP A 92 -1.38 -5.68 12.56
C ASP A 92 -1.03 -4.83 13.78
N ASP A 93 -1.18 -5.40 14.98
CA ASP A 93 -0.76 -4.76 16.23
C ASP A 93 0.72 -4.32 16.21
N MET A 94 1.02 -3.32 17.03
CA MET A 94 2.39 -2.85 17.23
C MET A 94 3.25 -4.00 17.77
N GLY A 95 4.42 -4.21 17.17
CA GLY A 95 5.34 -5.28 17.56
C GLY A 95 5.20 -6.59 16.78
N LEU A 96 4.17 -6.77 15.94
CA LEU A 96 4.00 -7.99 15.12
C LEU A 96 4.95 -8.10 13.91
N GLY A 97 5.89 -7.18 13.76
CA GLY A 97 6.97 -7.27 12.76
C GLY A 97 6.60 -6.78 11.36
N LYS A 98 5.60 -5.89 11.22
CA LYS A 98 5.19 -5.27 9.94
C LYS A 98 6.37 -4.72 9.13
N THR A 99 7.31 -4.04 9.78
CA THR A 99 8.51 -3.47 9.15
C THR A 99 9.35 -4.55 8.47
N LEU A 100 9.66 -5.64 9.19
CA LEU A 100 10.43 -6.75 8.66
C LEU A 100 9.70 -7.46 7.51
N THR A 101 8.38 -7.66 7.65
CA THR A 101 7.53 -8.22 6.59
C THR A 101 7.64 -7.38 5.30
N MET A 102 7.50 -6.07 5.40
CA MET A 102 7.57 -5.18 4.24
C MET A 102 8.98 -5.11 3.63
N LEU A 103 10.02 -5.05 4.45
CA LEU A 103 11.42 -5.12 3.95
C LEU A 103 11.67 -6.41 3.18
N THR A 104 11.21 -7.54 3.73
CA THR A 104 11.36 -8.85 3.08
C THR A 104 10.66 -8.85 1.73
N TRP A 105 9.43 -8.36 1.66
CA TRP A 105 8.68 -8.28 0.40
C TRP A 105 9.33 -7.35 -0.63
N ILE A 106 9.87 -6.20 -0.20
CA ILE A 106 10.55 -5.26 -1.09
C ILE A 106 11.72 -5.95 -1.81
N LEU A 107 12.47 -6.84 -1.15
CA LEU A 107 13.53 -7.60 -1.81
C LEU A 107 13.01 -8.79 -2.61
N ALA A 108 12.08 -9.57 -2.06
CA ALA A 108 11.59 -10.80 -2.68
C ALA A 108 10.92 -10.54 -4.04
N SER A 109 10.29 -9.38 -4.17
CA SER A 109 9.55 -8.99 -5.38
C SER A 109 10.39 -8.27 -6.44
N GLN A 110 11.69 -8.01 -6.20
CA GLN A 110 12.55 -7.35 -7.18
C GLN A 110 12.79 -8.26 -8.38
N LYS A 111 12.54 -7.74 -9.58
CA LYS A 111 12.85 -8.46 -10.82
C LYS A 111 14.31 -8.23 -11.21
N PRO A 112 15.04 -9.27 -11.65
CA PRO A 112 16.37 -9.09 -12.20
C PRO A 112 16.31 -8.09 -13.36
N ASN A 113 17.22 -7.12 -13.35
CA ASN A 113 17.35 -6.04 -14.34
C ASN A 113 16.23 -4.96 -14.36
N CYS A 114 15.29 -4.96 -13.41
CA CYS A 114 14.31 -3.89 -13.26
C CYS A 114 14.48 -3.21 -11.89
N ARG A 115 15.32 -2.16 -11.83
CA ARG A 115 15.56 -1.39 -10.60
C ARG A 115 14.52 -0.28 -10.44
N LYS A 116 13.46 -0.57 -9.71
CA LYS A 116 12.50 0.44 -9.25
C LYS A 116 12.64 0.61 -7.74
N ALA A 117 12.65 1.86 -7.31
CA ALA A 117 12.78 2.19 -5.90
C ALA A 117 11.42 2.10 -5.19
N THR A 118 11.44 1.71 -3.92
CA THR A 118 10.30 1.82 -3.02
C THR A 118 10.44 3.08 -2.15
N LEU A 119 9.40 3.92 -2.14
CA LEU A 119 9.33 5.08 -1.25
C LEU A 119 8.63 4.70 0.05
N ILE A 120 9.28 4.96 1.17
CA ILE A 120 8.70 4.79 2.51
C ILE A 120 8.59 6.17 3.16
N VAL A 121 7.36 6.56 3.48
CA VAL A 121 7.04 7.81 4.18
C VAL A 121 6.67 7.45 5.61
N CYS A 122 7.43 7.96 6.58
CA CYS A 122 7.26 7.58 7.98
C CYS A 122 7.48 8.78 8.93
N PRO A 123 7.05 8.68 10.21
CA PRO A 123 7.45 9.65 11.23
C PRO A 123 8.97 9.75 11.35
N LEU A 124 9.50 10.94 11.65
CA LEU A 124 10.96 11.14 11.79
C LEU A 124 11.57 10.22 12.86
N SER A 125 10.82 9.94 13.93
CA SER A 125 11.25 9.08 15.03
C SER A 125 11.51 7.63 14.62
N VAL A 126 10.87 7.12 13.56
CA VAL A 126 10.98 5.72 13.14
C VAL A 126 11.90 5.51 11.93
N VAL A 127 12.43 6.58 11.33
CA VAL A 127 13.37 6.47 10.20
C VAL A 127 14.58 5.58 10.55
N ARG A 128 15.17 5.80 11.73
CA ARG A 128 16.29 4.98 12.22
C ARG A 128 15.89 3.52 12.43
N ASN A 129 14.67 3.27 12.88
CA ASN A 129 14.15 1.91 13.09
C ASN A 129 14.10 1.14 11.75
N TRP A 130 13.62 1.76 10.67
CA TRP A 130 13.63 1.14 9.33
C TRP A 130 15.05 0.78 8.88
N GLN A 131 16.02 1.67 9.07
CA GLN A 131 17.42 1.41 8.73
C GLN A 131 17.99 0.27 9.57
N GLN A 132 17.74 0.28 10.89
CA GLN A 132 18.24 -0.72 11.81
C GLN A 132 17.67 -2.10 11.49
N GLN A 133 16.38 -2.20 11.21
CA GLN A 133 15.73 -3.45 10.79
C GLN A 133 16.33 -4.02 9.49
N ALA A 134 16.62 -3.15 8.51
CA ALA A 134 17.30 -3.57 7.28
C ALA A 134 18.72 -4.08 7.56
N MET A 135 19.45 -3.44 8.48
CA MET A 135 20.81 -3.85 8.85
C MET A 135 20.82 -5.15 9.67
N ASP A 136 19.92 -5.31 10.64
CA ASP A 136 19.94 -6.43 11.58
C ASP A 136 19.44 -7.74 10.95
N HIS A 137 18.42 -7.65 10.10
CA HIS A 137 17.75 -8.84 9.59
C HIS A 137 18.25 -9.31 8.23
N PHE A 138 19.08 -8.54 7.53
CA PHE A 138 19.59 -8.87 6.19
C PHE A 138 21.12 -8.81 6.11
N GLU A 139 21.69 -9.48 5.13
CA GLU A 139 23.12 -9.45 4.83
C GLU A 139 23.62 -8.02 4.54
N PRO A 140 24.88 -7.69 4.83
CA PRO A 140 25.47 -6.41 4.45
C PRO A 140 25.30 -6.15 2.96
N ASN A 141 24.87 -4.94 2.59
CA ASN A 141 24.58 -4.52 1.21
C ASN A 141 23.35 -5.19 0.56
N ALA A 142 22.51 -5.89 1.31
CA ALA A 142 21.22 -6.38 0.79
C ALA A 142 20.31 -5.25 0.28
N PHE A 143 20.41 -4.06 0.89
CA PHE A 143 19.69 -2.86 0.47
C PHE A 143 20.63 -1.69 0.23
N ARG A 144 20.33 -0.92 -0.82
CA ARG A 144 20.77 0.46 -0.97
C ARG A 144 19.67 1.37 -0.46
N VAL A 145 19.85 1.92 0.74
CA VAL A 145 18.87 2.79 1.41
C VAL A 145 19.33 4.24 1.39
N LEU A 146 18.47 5.14 0.89
CA LEU A 146 18.66 6.59 1.02
C LEU A 146 17.69 7.14 2.08
N VAL A 147 18.21 7.91 3.03
CA VAL A 147 17.38 8.78 3.89
C VAL A 147 17.30 10.15 3.24
N HIS A 148 16.16 10.41 2.61
CA HIS A 148 15.82 11.69 2.00
C HIS A 148 15.28 12.63 3.08
N HIS A 149 16.19 13.21 3.86
CA HIS A 149 15.90 14.17 4.94
C HIS A 149 17.00 15.25 5.05
N ASP A 150 16.60 16.48 5.39
CA ASP A 150 17.44 17.68 5.47
C ASP A 150 18.45 17.87 4.33
N LYS A 151 19.73 17.56 4.61
CA LYS A 151 20.87 17.79 3.71
C LYS A 151 21.08 16.64 2.73
N THR A 152 20.56 15.45 3.02
CA THR A 152 20.64 14.30 2.12
C THR A 152 19.36 14.25 1.29
N ARG A 153 19.47 14.64 0.02
CA ARG A 153 18.35 14.73 -0.91
C ARG A 153 18.70 14.10 -2.24
N LEU A 154 17.70 13.50 -2.88
CA LEU A 154 17.73 13.18 -4.30
C LEU A 154 17.99 14.46 -5.10
N SER A 155 18.97 14.40 -5.99
CA SER A 155 19.30 15.52 -6.89
C SER A 155 18.25 15.69 -7.99
N ASN A 156 17.70 14.57 -8.48
CA ASN A 156 16.63 14.50 -9.46
C ASN A 156 15.81 13.21 -9.26
N ASN A 157 14.72 13.05 -10.01
CA ASN A 157 13.84 11.88 -9.96
C ASN A 157 14.55 10.58 -10.39
N ASN A 158 15.42 10.62 -11.40
CA ASN A 158 16.14 9.45 -11.87
C ASN A 158 17.12 8.89 -10.83
N ALA A 159 17.68 9.74 -9.98
CA ALA A 159 18.58 9.34 -8.90
C ALA A 159 17.94 8.38 -7.90
N ALA A 160 16.60 8.36 -7.78
CA ALA A 160 15.89 7.45 -6.90
C ALA A 160 16.14 5.98 -7.26
N HIS A 161 16.23 5.66 -8.57
CA HIS A 161 16.42 4.30 -9.07
C HIS A 161 17.82 3.71 -8.80
N ALA A 162 18.75 4.52 -8.29
CA ALA A 162 20.03 4.04 -7.76
C ALA A 162 19.89 3.36 -6.39
N TYR A 163 18.73 3.49 -5.74
CA TYR A 163 18.42 2.93 -4.44
C TYR A 163 17.28 1.91 -4.54
N ASP A 164 17.26 0.98 -3.59
CA ASP A 164 16.17 0.01 -3.45
C ASP A 164 15.05 0.61 -2.58
N ILE A 165 15.45 1.41 -1.57
CA ILE A 165 14.55 2.09 -0.64
C ILE A 165 14.95 3.57 -0.52
N VAL A 166 13.96 4.45 -0.63
CA VAL A 166 14.08 5.86 -0.24
C VAL A 166 13.17 6.11 0.95
N LEU A 167 13.74 6.47 2.09
CA LEU A 167 13.04 6.85 3.31
C LEU A 167 12.86 8.36 3.35
N THR A 168 11.65 8.84 3.64
CA THR A 168 11.36 10.26 3.83
C THR A 168 10.37 10.46 4.97
N THR A 169 10.17 11.72 5.35
CA THR A 169 9.18 12.11 6.36
C THR A 169 7.97 12.78 5.73
N TYR A 170 6.81 12.68 6.40
CA TYR A 170 5.57 13.35 5.96
C TYR A 170 5.76 14.86 5.73
N GLY A 171 6.50 15.53 6.61
CA GLY A 171 6.81 16.96 6.48
C GLY A 171 7.67 17.26 5.24
N THR A 172 8.70 16.45 4.99
CA THR A 172 9.53 16.56 3.79
C THR A 172 8.70 16.39 2.53
N LEU A 173 7.87 15.34 2.49
CA LEU A 173 7.00 15.03 1.36
C LEU A 173 6.07 16.20 1.05
N ALA A 174 5.44 16.77 2.07
CA ALA A 174 4.54 17.92 1.93
C ALA A 174 5.26 19.16 1.38
N LEU A 175 6.47 19.45 1.87
CA LEU A 175 7.27 20.59 1.42
C LEU A 175 7.72 20.44 -0.03
N GLU A 176 8.15 19.24 -0.44
CA GLU A 176 8.63 19.01 -1.80
C GLU A 176 7.52 18.94 -2.83
N ALA A 177 6.34 18.44 -2.46
CA ALA A 177 5.20 18.40 -3.38
C ALA A 177 4.79 19.80 -3.88
N GLN A 178 4.98 20.84 -3.06
CA GLN A 178 4.72 22.24 -3.45
C GLN A 178 5.70 22.77 -4.51
N LYS A 179 6.91 22.22 -4.55
CA LYS A 179 7.98 22.62 -5.50
C LYS A 179 8.13 21.66 -6.66
N GLU A 180 7.18 20.73 -6.82
CA GLU A 180 7.28 19.61 -7.75
C GLU A 180 8.60 18.85 -7.60
N GLY A 181 9.03 18.60 -6.36
CA GLY A 181 10.30 17.96 -6.06
C GLY A 181 10.43 16.52 -6.59
N PRO A 182 11.63 15.93 -6.52
CA PRO A 182 11.94 14.63 -7.10
C PRO A 182 11.03 13.52 -6.55
N LEU A 183 10.57 13.61 -5.30
CA LEU A 183 9.66 12.64 -4.71
C LEU A 183 8.35 12.48 -5.48
N ARG A 184 7.78 13.59 -5.99
CA ARG A 184 6.52 13.59 -6.76
C ARG A 184 6.73 13.15 -8.21
N GLN A 185 7.86 13.50 -8.81
CA GLN A 185 8.17 13.21 -10.22
C GLN A 185 8.69 11.78 -10.45
N THR A 186 9.10 11.08 -9.40
CA THR A 186 9.63 9.71 -9.49
C THR A 186 8.49 8.70 -9.67
N ALA A 187 8.66 7.75 -10.59
CA ALA A 187 7.78 6.59 -10.72
C ALA A 187 8.24 5.49 -9.77
N TRP A 188 7.61 5.39 -8.61
CA TRP A 188 7.96 4.42 -7.58
C TRP A 188 7.44 3.02 -7.94
N ASP A 189 8.14 1.98 -7.49
CA ASP A 189 7.57 0.63 -7.49
C ASP A 189 6.40 0.59 -6.50
N ARG A 190 6.71 0.93 -5.25
CA ARG A 190 5.75 1.01 -4.15
C ARG A 190 5.87 2.34 -3.43
N VAL A 191 4.74 2.77 -2.88
CA VAL A 191 4.69 3.84 -1.88
C VAL A 191 4.09 3.26 -0.61
N ILE A 192 4.85 3.30 0.48
CA ILE A 192 4.48 2.77 1.79
C ILE A 192 4.35 3.94 2.76
N LEU A 193 3.19 4.07 3.40
CA LEU A 193 2.95 5.02 4.49
C LEU A 193 3.01 4.28 5.81
N ASP A 194 4.04 4.54 6.61
CA ASP A 194 4.14 4.05 7.97
C ASP A 194 3.44 5.04 8.92
N GLU A 195 2.65 4.52 9.86
CA GLU A 195 1.66 5.29 10.64
C GLU A 195 0.72 6.12 9.75
N GLY A 196 0.10 5.47 8.77
CA GLY A 196 -0.72 6.15 7.76
C GLY A 196 -1.93 6.93 8.31
N HIS A 197 -2.35 6.72 9.56
CA HIS A 197 -3.36 7.58 10.21
C HIS A 197 -2.95 9.07 10.26
N LEU A 198 -1.67 9.39 10.07
CA LEU A 198 -1.17 10.77 9.96
C LEU A 198 -1.71 11.56 8.76
N ILE A 199 -2.20 10.88 7.71
CA ILE A 199 -2.80 11.52 6.53
C ILE A 199 -4.34 11.57 6.57
N LYS A 200 -4.97 11.28 7.72
CA LYS A 200 -6.44 11.23 7.84
C LYS A 200 -7.16 12.54 7.47
N ASN A 201 -6.49 13.69 7.63
CA ASN A 201 -7.05 14.97 7.24
C ASN A 201 -6.83 15.26 5.74
N LYS A 202 -7.89 15.11 4.94
CA LYS A 202 -7.89 15.36 3.48
C LYS A 202 -7.49 16.79 3.08
N ASN A 203 -7.63 17.77 3.98
CA ASN A 203 -7.25 19.15 3.70
C ASN A 203 -5.75 19.43 3.89
N SER A 204 -5.04 18.54 4.60
CA SER A 204 -3.62 18.71 4.92
C SER A 204 -2.72 18.65 3.69
N HIS A 205 -1.58 19.37 3.74
CA HIS A 205 -0.56 19.27 2.69
C HIS A 205 0.06 17.87 2.62
N MET A 206 0.17 17.17 3.75
CA MET A 206 0.69 15.80 3.82
C MET A 206 -0.19 14.83 3.03
N PHE A 207 -1.51 14.88 3.24
CA PHE A 207 -2.46 14.06 2.47
C PHE A 207 -2.38 14.36 0.97
N LYS A 208 -2.47 15.65 0.60
CA LYS A 208 -2.44 16.08 -0.80
C LYS A 208 -1.17 15.61 -1.50
N ALA A 209 -0.03 15.71 -0.82
CA ALA A 209 1.26 15.23 -1.34
C ALA A 209 1.29 13.71 -1.49
N ALA A 210 0.82 12.95 -0.48
CA ALA A 210 0.82 11.49 -0.51
C ALA A 210 -0.05 10.92 -1.64
N VAL A 211 -1.24 11.47 -1.87
CA VAL A 211 -2.16 11.00 -2.93
C VAL A 211 -1.55 11.21 -4.32
N GLN A 212 -0.78 12.28 -4.51
CA GLN A 212 -0.14 12.66 -5.79
C GLN A 212 1.06 11.79 -6.20
N LEU A 213 1.62 10.98 -5.29
CA LEU A 213 2.78 10.13 -5.59
C LEU A 213 2.46 9.08 -6.66
N HIS A 214 3.36 8.82 -7.61
CA HIS A 214 3.16 7.77 -8.60
C HIS A 214 3.69 6.43 -8.10
N ALA A 215 2.86 5.39 -8.02
CA ALA A 215 3.26 4.03 -7.66
C ALA A 215 2.80 3.05 -8.74
N THR A 216 3.71 2.17 -9.20
CA THR A 216 3.45 1.26 -10.33
C THR A 216 3.03 -0.15 -9.90
N ALA A 217 3.61 -0.67 -8.81
CA ALA A 217 3.31 -2.00 -8.27
C ALA A 217 2.26 -1.97 -7.16
N GLY A 218 2.30 -0.99 -6.25
CA GLY A 218 1.29 -0.89 -5.20
C GLY A 218 1.43 0.27 -4.23
N ARG A 219 0.37 0.53 -3.47
CA ARG A 219 0.32 1.50 -2.37
C ARG A 219 -0.03 0.78 -1.08
N TRP A 220 0.72 1.07 -0.03
CA TRP A 220 0.58 0.38 1.24
C TRP A 220 0.46 1.37 2.39
N VAL A 221 -0.40 1.04 3.34
CA VAL A 221 -0.52 1.74 4.61
C VAL A 221 -0.19 0.75 5.72
N LEU A 222 0.77 1.08 6.57
CA LEU A 222 1.09 0.34 7.78
C LEU A 222 0.60 1.17 8.96
N SER A 223 -0.27 0.63 9.80
CA SER A 223 -0.63 1.30 11.04
C SER A 223 -1.28 0.32 12.00
N GLY A 224 -0.90 0.35 13.28
CA GLY A 224 -1.61 -0.43 14.30
C GLY A 224 -3.01 0.11 14.62
N THR A 225 -3.32 1.33 14.18
CA THR A 225 -4.58 2.03 14.47
C THR A 225 -5.09 2.76 13.22
N PRO A 226 -5.54 2.02 12.18
CA PRO A 226 -5.92 2.62 10.89
C PRO A 226 -7.13 3.56 11.00
N ILE A 227 -8.03 3.31 11.95
CA ILE A 227 -9.18 4.18 12.27
C ILE A 227 -8.95 4.70 13.69
N THR A 228 -8.87 6.02 13.83
CA THR A 228 -8.61 6.63 15.14
C THR A 228 -9.88 7.26 15.71
N ASN A 229 -10.62 8.02 14.91
CA ASN A 229 -11.69 8.87 15.41
C ASN A 229 -13.02 8.65 14.67
N LYS A 230 -12.99 8.65 13.33
CA LYS A 230 -14.20 8.62 12.51
C LYS A 230 -14.02 7.69 11.33
N ILE A 231 -15.12 7.17 10.79
CA ILE A 231 -15.10 6.40 9.55
C ILE A 231 -14.51 7.22 8.39
N ASP A 232 -14.64 8.55 8.42
CA ASP A 232 -14.00 9.46 7.47
C ASP A 232 -12.47 9.40 7.46
N ASP A 233 -11.81 8.94 8.53
CA ASP A 233 -10.37 8.68 8.53
C ASP A 233 -10.02 7.62 7.47
N LEU A 234 -10.89 6.60 7.31
CA LEU A 234 -10.74 5.56 6.30
C LEU A 234 -10.90 6.13 4.88
N ALA A 235 -11.73 7.16 4.70
CA ALA A 235 -11.93 7.82 3.41
C ALA A 235 -10.64 8.43 2.86
N ALA A 236 -9.76 8.93 3.73
CA ALA A 236 -8.45 9.44 3.33
C ALA A 236 -7.52 8.29 2.90
N LEU A 237 -7.54 7.17 3.63
CA LEU A 237 -6.76 5.99 3.28
C LEU A 237 -7.22 5.38 1.95
N MET A 238 -8.54 5.31 1.69
CA MET A 238 -9.07 4.83 0.41
C MET A 238 -8.64 5.71 -0.77
N ALA A 239 -8.65 7.03 -0.59
CA ALA A 239 -8.16 7.98 -1.59
C ALA A 239 -6.65 7.79 -1.86
N PHE A 240 -5.85 7.56 -0.81
CA PHE A 240 -4.45 7.21 -0.99
C PHE A 240 -4.29 5.86 -1.69
N LEU A 241 -5.04 4.82 -1.33
CA LEU A 241 -4.91 3.50 -1.96
C LEU A 241 -5.45 3.45 -3.40
N ARG A 242 -6.23 4.46 -3.82
CA ARG A 242 -6.98 4.47 -5.09
C ARG A 242 -7.97 3.31 -5.18
N TYR A 243 -8.68 3.05 -4.07
CA TYR A 243 -9.69 2.01 -3.99
C TYR A 243 -11.00 2.51 -4.63
N LYS A 244 -11.17 2.27 -5.94
CA LYS A 244 -12.34 2.74 -6.68
C LYS A 244 -13.61 1.97 -6.34
N PRO A 245 -14.77 2.64 -6.25
CA PRO A 245 -15.00 4.08 -6.44
C PRO A 245 -14.85 4.91 -5.14
N PHE A 246 -14.46 4.28 -4.03
CA PHE A 246 -14.41 4.91 -2.70
C PHE A 246 -13.21 5.83 -2.47
N ASP A 247 -12.32 5.96 -3.46
CA ASP A 247 -11.31 7.00 -3.52
C ASP A 247 -11.90 8.38 -3.81
N ASP A 248 -13.13 8.42 -4.34
CA ASP A 248 -13.90 9.64 -4.58
C ASP A 248 -14.85 9.98 -3.42
N GLN A 249 -14.92 11.27 -3.08
CA GLN A 249 -15.71 11.77 -1.95
C GLN A 249 -17.22 11.61 -2.17
N TYR A 250 -17.71 11.76 -3.40
CA TYR A 250 -19.14 11.61 -3.69
C TYR A 250 -19.59 10.18 -3.43
N TRP A 251 -18.85 9.20 -3.95
CA TRP A 251 -19.16 7.78 -3.75
C TRP A 251 -19.01 7.35 -2.30
N TRP A 252 -18.00 7.87 -1.59
CA TRP A 252 -17.83 7.65 -0.16
C TRP A 252 -19.05 8.11 0.65
N THR A 253 -19.44 9.39 0.52
CA THR A 253 -20.56 9.95 1.26
C THR A 253 -21.89 9.27 0.89
N ARG A 254 -22.09 8.93 -0.39
CA ARG A 254 -23.32 8.28 -0.86
C ARG A 254 -23.48 6.87 -0.30
N SER A 255 -22.39 6.10 -0.25
CA SER A 255 -22.45 4.66 0.04
C SER A 255 -22.20 4.35 1.51
N ILE A 256 -21.36 5.14 2.19
CA ILE A 256 -20.92 4.89 3.58
C ILE A 256 -21.42 6.00 4.50
N GLY A 257 -21.24 7.27 4.12
CA GLY A 257 -21.54 8.42 4.99
C GLY A 257 -23.01 8.63 5.37
N ARG A 258 -23.96 7.91 4.76
CA ARG A 258 -25.40 7.95 5.14
C ARG A 258 -25.77 7.00 6.28
N TYR A 259 -24.94 6.00 6.59
CA TYR A 259 -25.21 5.07 7.68
C TYR A 259 -25.01 5.69 9.07
N ASP A 260 -24.33 6.85 9.17
CA ASP A 260 -24.15 7.60 10.42
C ASP A 260 -25.41 8.43 10.83
N ILE A 261 -26.51 8.38 10.08
CA ILE A 261 -27.76 9.10 10.43
C ILE A 261 -28.75 8.20 11.20
N TYR A 262 -28.47 6.90 11.36
CA TYR A 262 -29.35 5.97 12.06
C TYR A 262 -28.58 5.01 12.99
N ILE A 263 -27.71 5.55 13.84
CA ILE A 263 -27.24 4.87 15.06
C ILE A 263 -27.37 5.85 16.23
#